data_AF-A0A518B304-F1
#
_entry.id   AF-A0A518B304-F1
#
_cell.length_a   1.000
_cell.length_b   1.000
_cell.length_c   1.000
_cell.angle_alpha   90.00
_cell.angle_beta   90.00
_cell.angle_gamma   90.00
#
_symmetry.space_group_name_H-M   'P 1'
#
loop_
_entity.id
_entity.type
_entity.pdbx_description
1 polymer ?
#
loop_
_entity_poly.entity_id
_entity_poly.type
_entity_poly.pdbx_seq_one_letter_code
_entity_poly.pdbx_strand_id
1 'polypeptide(L)'
;MESLIEIGSALGQVIAALWLLLQTIVFAVATHWVMVAWICFWLFLVRWADFSAQLQKGGWPAFGLLYVITALTWGLVTEPSYINAPSILEKFLLLAFWIAIAFMCGALQEAAGWAPQKIDIHLPPEDGVKAGH
;
A
#
# COMPACT_ATOMS: atom_id res chain seq x y z
N MET A 1 -15.21 45.96 -19.33
CA MET A 1 -15.00 45.77 -17.87
C MET A 1 -15.70 44.52 -17.38
N GLU A 2 -16.96 44.27 -17.75
CA GLU A 2 -17.69 43.05 -17.36
C GLU A 2 -16.98 41.75 -17.75
N SER A 3 -16.44 41.65 -18.97
CA SER A 3 -15.70 40.45 -19.42
C SER A 3 -14.42 40.15 -18.63
N LEU A 4 -13.71 41.17 -18.14
CA LEU A 4 -12.52 40.99 -17.30
C LEU A 4 -12.89 40.52 -15.89
N ILE A 5 -14.06 40.94 -15.38
CA ILE A 5 -14.59 40.52 -14.09
C ILE A 5 -15.07 39.06 -14.16
N GLU A 6 -15.69 38.64 -15.27
CA GLU A 6 -16.09 37.25 -15.51
C GLU A 6 -14.90 36.30 -15.63
N ILE A 7 -13.83 36.71 -16.33
CA ILE A 7 -12.61 35.90 -16.42
C ILE A 7 -11.95 35.78 -15.03
N GLY A 8 -11.89 36.87 -14.27
CA GLY A 8 -11.34 36.87 -12.91
C GLY A 8 -12.12 35.97 -11.95
N SER A 9 -13.45 35.98 -12.02
CA SER A 9 -14.29 35.13 -11.17
C SER A 9 -14.20 33.65 -11.56
N ALA A 10 -14.15 33.34 -12.86
CA ALA A 10 -13.94 31.98 -13.36
C ALA A 10 -12.58 31.42 -12.92
N LEU A 11 -11.50 32.21 -13.02
CA LEU A 11 -10.17 31.79 -12.57
C LEU A 11 -10.16 31.54 -11.05
N GLY A 12 -10.80 32.42 -10.28
CA GLY A 12 -10.96 32.26 -8.84
C GLY A 12 -11.72 30.99 -8.46
N GLN A 13 -12.79 30.66 -9.20
CA GLN A 13 -13.56 29.43 -9.00
C GLN A 13 -12.74 28.17 -9.31
N VAL A 14 -11.94 28.17 -10.38
CA VAL A 14 -11.07 27.05 -10.72
C VAL A 14 -10.03 26.83 -9.62
N ILE A 15 -9.40 27.91 -9.14
CA ILE A 15 -8.42 27.81 -8.05
C ILE A 15 -9.07 27.30 -6.76
N ALA A 16 -10.24 27.82 -6.40
CA ALA A 16 -10.98 27.38 -5.22
C ALA A 16 -11.39 25.89 -5.32
N ALA A 17 -11.83 25.45 -6.50
CA ALA A 17 -12.18 24.04 -6.74
C ALA A 17 -10.96 23.12 -6.65
N LEU A 18 -9.81 23.54 -7.20
CA LEU A 18 -8.55 22.80 -7.07
C LEU A 18 -8.09 22.70 -5.61
N TRP A 19 -8.24 23.80 -4.86
CA TRP A 19 -7.90 23.83 -3.44
C TRP A 19 -8.81 22.90 -2.62
N LEU A 20 -10.12 22.92 -2.88
CA LEU A 20 -11.08 22.03 -2.23
C LEU A 20 -10.76 20.56 -2.54
N LEU A 21 -10.48 20.24 -3.80
CA LEU A 21 -10.09 18.89 -4.22
C LEU A 21 -8.82 18.43 -3.51
N LEU A 22 -7.82 19.30 -3.38
CA LEU A 22 -6.59 19.00 -2.65
C LEU A 22 -6.87 18.73 -1.15
N GLN A 23 -7.69 19.55 -0.51
CA GLN A 23 -8.11 19.34 0.89
C GLN A 23 -8.86 18.00 1.05
N THR A 24 -9.76 17.67 0.12
CA THR A 24 -10.50 16.40 0.13
C THR A 24 -9.54 15.22 0.01
N ILE A 25 -8.55 15.29 -0.88
CA ILE A 25 -7.55 14.22 -1.04
C ILE A 25 -6.73 14.08 0.25
N VAL A 26 -6.23 15.18 0.82
CA VAL A 26 -5.43 15.13 2.05
C VAL A 26 -6.25 14.55 3.20
N PHE A 27 -7.50 14.95 3.37
CA PHE A 27 -8.37 14.42 4.42
C PHE A 27 -8.71 12.94 4.20
N ALA A 28 -9.00 12.54 2.96
CA ALA A 28 -9.23 11.13 2.63
C ALA A 28 -8.00 10.27 2.89
N VAL A 29 -6.81 10.75 2.51
CA VAL A 29 -5.54 10.09 2.78
C VAL A 29 -5.26 10.02 4.28
N ALA A 30 -5.49 11.09 5.04
CA ALA A 30 -5.30 11.08 6.49
C ALA A 30 -6.25 10.10 7.19
N THR A 31 -7.51 10.03 6.76
CA THR A 31 -8.54 9.15 7.35
C THR A 31 -8.25 7.67 7.04
N HIS A 32 -7.71 7.38 5.86
CA HIS A 32 -7.45 6.00 5.40
C HIS A 32 -5.97 5.74 5.13
N TRP A 33 -5.10 6.35 5.94
CA TRP A 33 -3.66 6.38 5.71
C TRP A 33 -3.04 4.99 5.62
N VAL A 34 -3.57 4.01 6.37
CA VAL A 34 -3.10 2.63 6.36
C VAL A 34 -3.33 1.99 4.99
N MET A 35 -4.53 2.18 4.41
CA MET A 35 -4.88 1.63 3.11
C MET A 35 -4.03 2.28 2.02
N VAL A 36 -3.81 3.59 2.11
CA VAL A 36 -2.93 4.31 1.19
C VAL A 36 -1.49 3.81 1.31
N ALA A 37 -0.97 3.67 2.54
CA ALA A 37 0.37 3.15 2.79
C ALA A 37 0.55 1.73 2.23
N TRP A 38 -0.49 0.90 2.34
CA TRP A 38 -0.49 -0.45 1.78
C TRP A 38 -0.46 -0.47 0.26
N ILE A 39 -1.32 0.31 -0.38
CA ILE A 39 -1.32 0.45 -1.84
C ILE A 39 0.04 0.97 -2.31
N CYS A 40 0.57 2.00 -1.65
CA CYS A 40 1.89 2.56 -1.96
C CYS A 40 3.01 1.53 -1.76
N PHE A 41 2.95 0.72 -0.70
CA PHE A 41 3.90 -0.36 -0.46
C PHE A 41 3.90 -1.37 -1.61
N TRP A 42 2.74 -1.89 -1.99
CA TRP A 42 2.64 -2.87 -3.07
C TRP A 42 2.95 -2.28 -4.44
N LEU A 43 2.59 -1.03 -4.71
CA LEU A 43 2.90 -0.38 -5.99
C LEU A 43 4.35 0.06 -6.10
N PHE A 44 4.96 0.66 -5.07
CA PHE A 44 6.24 1.35 -5.19
C PHE A 44 7.41 0.65 -4.51
N LEU A 45 7.18 -0.26 -3.56
CA LEU A 45 8.26 -0.94 -2.84
C LEU A 45 8.41 -2.39 -3.28
N VAL A 46 7.31 -3.07 -3.61
CA VAL A 46 7.34 -4.47 -4.02
C VAL A 46 7.45 -4.58 -5.54
N ARG A 47 8.51 -5.24 -6.02
CA ARG A 47 8.65 -5.64 -7.43
C ARG A 47 7.87 -6.92 -7.68
N TRP A 48 6.72 -6.80 -8.35
CA TRP A 48 5.83 -7.94 -8.52
C TRP A 48 6.43 -9.08 -9.36
N ALA A 49 7.30 -8.75 -10.32
CA ALA A 49 8.00 -9.76 -11.14
C ALA A 49 8.90 -10.71 -10.32
N ASP A 50 9.66 -10.16 -9.36
CA ASP A 50 10.50 -10.98 -8.48
C ASP A 50 9.63 -11.77 -7.50
N PHE A 51 8.57 -11.13 -7.02
CA PHE A 51 7.64 -11.70 -6.08
C PHE A 51 6.85 -12.88 -6.67
N SER A 52 6.33 -12.75 -7.89
CA SER A 52 5.61 -13.82 -8.59
C SER A 52 6.53 -15.01 -8.92
N ALA A 53 7.79 -14.74 -9.28
CA ALA A 53 8.79 -15.79 -9.48
C ALA A 53 9.10 -16.57 -8.19
N GLN A 54 9.11 -15.91 -7.03
CA GLN A 54 9.26 -16.58 -5.72
C GLN A 54 8.01 -17.38 -5.34
N LEU A 55 6.82 -16.85 -5.64
CA LEU A 55 5.56 -17.57 -5.45
C LEU A 55 5.57 -18.87 -6.29
N GLN A 56 5.93 -18.81 -7.57
CA GLN A 56 5.99 -20.01 -8.43
C GLN A 56 6.99 -21.07 -7.93
N LYS A 57 8.03 -20.67 -7.20
CA LYS A 57 9.02 -21.58 -6.57
C LYS A 57 8.54 -22.22 -5.26
N GLY A 58 7.29 -21.97 -4.85
CA GLY A 58 6.71 -22.54 -3.63
C GLY A 58 6.77 -21.62 -2.40
N GLY A 59 7.02 -20.31 -2.57
CA GLY A 59 7.02 -19.33 -1.47
C GLY A 59 5.65 -19.03 -0.85
N TRP A 60 4.57 -19.61 -1.38
CA TRP A 60 3.19 -19.38 -0.93
C TRP A 60 2.93 -19.60 0.57
N PRO A 61 3.45 -20.67 1.22
CA PRO A 61 3.12 -20.95 2.63
C PRO A 61 3.70 -19.90 3.58
N ALA A 62 4.94 -19.47 3.34
CA ALA A 62 5.59 -18.43 4.14
C ALA A 62 4.85 -17.09 4.00
N PHE A 63 4.40 -16.77 2.80
CA PHE A 63 3.67 -15.54 2.53
C PHE A 63 2.27 -15.55 3.14
N GLY A 64 1.53 -16.65 3.01
CA GLY A 64 0.23 -16.82 3.64
C GLY A 64 0.32 -16.72 5.16
N LEU A 65 1.35 -17.33 5.76
CA LEU A 65 1.59 -17.24 7.20
C LEU A 65 1.91 -15.80 7.63
N LEU A 66 2.76 -15.09 6.89
CA LEU A 66 3.12 -13.70 7.19
C LEU A 66 1.89 -12.79 7.12
N TYR A 67 1.03 -12.98 6.12
CA TYR A 67 -0.25 -12.27 6.01
C TYR A 67 -1.20 -12.57 7.16
N VAL A 68 -1.35 -13.84 7.54
CA VAL A 68 -2.19 -14.23 8.68
C VAL A 68 -1.68 -13.60 9.97
N ILE A 69 -0.37 -13.62 10.21
CA ILE A 69 0.25 -12.99 11.38
C ILE A 69 -0.01 -11.47 11.33
N THR A 70 0.27 -10.80 10.21
CA THR A 70 0.02 -9.35 10.08
C THR A 70 -1.44 -9.00 10.33
N ALA A 71 -2.40 -9.79 9.82
CA ALA A 71 -3.83 -9.61 10.05
C ALA A 71 -4.23 -9.77 11.52
N LEU A 72 -3.71 -10.81 12.17
CA LEU A 72 -3.95 -11.08 13.58
C LEU A 72 -3.35 -9.97 14.46
N THR A 73 -2.13 -9.53 14.13
CA THR A 73 -1.45 -8.43 14.84
C THR A 73 -2.22 -7.12 14.64
N TRP A 74 -2.71 -6.85 13.44
CA TRP A 74 -3.54 -5.67 13.16
C TRP A 74 -4.83 -5.68 13.97
N GLY A 75 -5.52 -6.82 14.01
CA GLY A 75 -6.74 -7.01 14.79
C GLY A 75 -6.54 -7.03 16.31
N LEU A 76 -5.29 -7.06 16.79
CA LEU A 76 -4.92 -6.89 18.21
C LEU A 76 -4.55 -5.44 18.55
N VAL A 77 -4.02 -4.68 17.58
CA VAL A 77 -3.59 -3.28 17.75
C VAL A 77 -4.76 -2.31 17.61
N THR A 78 -5.76 -2.61 16.79
CA THR A 78 -6.99 -1.82 16.75
C THR A 78 -7.77 -2.04 18.04
N GLU A 79 -7.85 -1.02 18.89
CA GLU A 79 -8.58 -1.05 20.16
C GLU A 79 -9.94 -1.76 20.00
N PRO A 80 -10.31 -2.67 20.93
CA PRO A 80 -11.67 -3.17 20.98
C PRO A 80 -12.54 -1.99 21.41
N SER A 81 -13.11 -1.27 20.45
CA SER A 81 -14.22 -0.37 20.73
C SER A 81 -15.35 -1.25 21.26
N TYR A 82 -15.46 -1.27 22.59
CA TYR A 82 -16.45 -1.97 23.39
C TYR A 82 -17.83 -1.81 22.72
N ILE A 83 -18.33 -2.90 22.11
CA ILE A 83 -19.74 -3.25 21.79
C ILE A 83 -19.87 -4.07 20.48
N ASN A 84 -18.92 -4.04 19.53
CA ASN A 84 -18.98 -4.92 18.34
C ASN A 84 -17.57 -5.33 17.90
N ALA A 85 -16.98 -6.34 18.56
CA ALA A 85 -15.77 -6.95 18.04
C ALA A 85 -16.14 -7.67 16.73
N PRO A 86 -15.46 -7.38 15.60
CA PRO A 86 -15.75 -8.08 14.36
C PRO A 86 -15.53 -9.58 14.55
N SER A 87 -16.50 -10.36 14.10
CA SER A 87 -16.43 -11.82 14.11
C SER A 87 -15.16 -12.29 13.38
N ILE A 88 -14.66 -13.48 13.74
CA ILE A 88 -13.48 -14.06 13.09
C ILE A 88 -13.63 -14.08 11.56
N LEU A 89 -14.86 -14.28 11.07
CA LEU A 89 -15.21 -14.24 9.66
C LEU A 89 -14.98 -12.85 9.04
N GLU A 90 -15.39 -11.77 9.70
CA GLU A 90 -15.18 -10.40 9.21
C GLU A 90 -13.69 -10.03 9.16
N LYS A 91 -12.91 -10.47 10.15
CA LYS A 91 -11.45 -10.30 10.14
C LYS A 91 -10.80 -11.06 8.97
N PHE A 92 -11.30 -12.25 8.66
CA PHE A 92 -10.83 -13.04 7.52
C PHE A 92 -11.21 -12.41 6.18
N LEU A 93 -12.44 -11.89 6.04
CA LEU A 93 -12.88 -11.16 4.85
C LEU A 93 -12.06 -9.88 4.63
N LEU A 94 -11.77 -9.15 5.71
CA LEU A 94 -10.89 -7.99 5.65
C LEU A 94 -9.50 -8.40 5.15
N LEU A 95 -8.92 -9.47 5.71
CA LEU A 95 -7.63 -9.98 5.23
C LEU A 95 -7.66 -10.36 3.74
N ALA A 96 -8.70 -11.07 3.30
CA ALA A 96 -8.86 -11.46 1.90
C ALA A 96 -8.96 -10.24 0.98
N PHE A 97 -9.64 -9.18 1.41
CA PHE A 97 -9.72 -7.91 0.68
C PHE A 97 -8.35 -7.23 0.55
N TRP A 98 -7.57 -7.18 1.63
CA TRP A 98 -6.22 -6.60 1.61
C TRP A 98 -5.23 -7.39 0.72
N ILE A 99 -5.38 -8.71 0.69
CA ILE A 99 -4.66 -9.60 -0.24
C ILE A 99 -5.08 -9.29 -1.68
N ALA A 100 -6.38 -9.19 -1.96
CA ALA A 100 -6.87 -8.87 -3.30
C ALA A 100 -6.33 -7.52 -3.82
N ILE A 101 -6.24 -6.50 -2.96
CA ILE A 101 -5.61 -5.22 -3.30
C ILE A 101 -4.14 -5.41 -3.70
N ALA A 102 -3.37 -6.21 -2.95
CA ALA A 102 -1.96 -6.46 -3.27
C ALA A 102 -1.80 -7.13 -4.66
N PHE A 103 -2.63 -8.14 -4.95
CA PHE A 103 -2.67 -8.77 -6.28
C PHE A 103 -3.08 -7.80 -7.38
N MET A 104 -4.06 -6.94 -7.13
CA MET A 104 -4.49 -5.91 -8.09
C MET A 104 -3.37 -4.90 -8.37
N CYS A 105 -2.58 -4.52 -7.35
CA CYS A 105 -1.40 -3.67 -7.53
C CYS A 105 -0.34 -4.34 -8.41
N GLY A 106 -0.09 -5.64 -8.19
CA GLY A 106 0.79 -6.43 -9.04
C GLY A 106 0.33 -6.52 -10.49
N ALA A 107 -0.96 -6.80 -10.71
CA ALA A 107 -1.55 -6.80 -12.04
C ALA A 107 -1.47 -5.42 -12.71
N LEU A 108 -1.61 -4.33 -11.95
CA LEU A 108 -1.46 -2.97 -12.46
C LEU A 108 -0.01 -2.67 -12.86
N GLN A 109 0.98 -3.10 -12.07
CA GLN A 109 2.40 -2.98 -12.44
C GLN A 109 2.68 -3.69 -13.77
N GLU A 110 2.19 -4.92 -13.92
CA GLU A 110 2.35 -5.72 -15.15
C GLU A 110 1.66 -5.05 -16.35
N ALA A 111 0.40 -4.61 -16.19
CA ALA A 111 -0.35 -3.96 -17.25
C ALA A 111 0.25 -2.60 -17.67
N ALA A 112 0.80 -1.85 -16.72
CA ALA A 112 1.46 -0.57 -16.99
C ALA A 112 2.91 -0.74 -17.50
N GLY A 113 3.47 -1.95 -17.45
CA GLY A 113 4.87 -2.21 -17.82
C GLY A 113 5.89 -1.50 -16.92
N TRP A 114 5.49 -1.12 -15.71
CA TRP A 114 6.32 -0.39 -14.76
C TRP A 114 6.66 -1.27 -13.55
N ALA A 115 7.91 -1.19 -13.08
CA ALA A 115 8.37 -1.89 -11.89
C ALA A 115 9.22 -0.95 -11.02
N PRO A 116 9.09 -1.03 -9.68
CA PRO A 116 10.01 -0.36 -8.77
C PRO A 116 11.48 -0.71 -9.03
N GLN A 117 12.38 0.23 -8.70
CA GLN A 117 13.82 -0.03 -8.78
C GLN A 117 14.20 -1.15 -7.81
N LYS A 118 15.10 -2.03 -8.25
CA LYS A 118 15.66 -3.06 -7.40
C LYS A 118 16.59 -2.40 -6.38
N ILE A 119 16.26 -2.49 -5.10
CA ILE A 119 17.17 -2.09 -4.03
C ILE A 119 18.19 -3.23 -3.89
N ASP A 120 19.37 -3.08 -4.51
CA ASP A 120 20.49 -3.99 -4.27
C ASP A 120 21.10 -3.65 -2.91
N ILE A 121 20.67 -4.38 -1.88
CA ILE A 121 21.34 -4.37 -0.59
C ILE A 121 22.64 -5.15 -0.78
N HIS A 122 23.73 -4.43 -1.05
CA HIS A 122 25.06 -5.01 -0.99
C HIS A 122 25.30 -5.46 0.45
N LEU A 123 25.16 -6.76 0.70
CA LEU A 123 25.64 -7.36 1.94
C LEU A 123 27.16 -7.17 1.99
N PRO A 124 27.72 -6.73 3.14
CA PRO A 124 29.16 -6.66 3.29
C PRO A 124 29.75 -8.06 3.05
N PRO A 125 30.92 -8.16 2.41
CA PRO A 125 31.51 -9.44 2.07
C PRO A 125 31.75 -10.28 3.34
N GLU A 126 31.47 -11.58 3.26
CA GLU A 126 31.61 -12.58 4.35
C GLU A 126 33.08 -12.89 4.71
N ASP A 127 33.96 -11.89 4.70
CA ASP A 127 35.41 -12.10 4.79
C ASP A 127 35.91 -12.25 6.25
N GLY A 128 35.01 -12.35 7.23
CA GLY A 128 35.35 -12.24 8.66
C GLY A 128 35.24 -13.50 9.52
N VAL A 129 34.72 -14.63 9.02
CA VAL A 129 34.43 -15.82 9.87
C VAL A 129 35.15 -17.07 9.38
N LYS A 130 36.45 -16.99 9.06
CA LYS A 130 37.35 -18.15 9.02
C LYS A 130 38.80 -17.76 9.33
N ALA A 131 39.23 -17.93 10.59
CA ALA A 131 40.54 -18.47 10.95
C ALA A 131 40.70 -18.46 12.49
N GLY A 132 40.48 -19.62 13.11
CA GLY A 132 40.72 -19.83 14.53
C GLY A 132 40.47 -21.30 14.89
N HIS A 133 41.11 -22.20 14.13
CA HIS A 133 41.40 -23.56 14.58
C HIS A 133 42.66 -23.53 15.44
#